data_AF-D8MAD8-F1
#
_entry.id   AF-D8MAD8-F1
#
_cell.length_a   1.000
_cell.length_b   1.000
_cell.length_c   1.000
_cell.angle_alpha   90.00
_cell.angle_beta   90.00
_cell.angle_gamma   90.00
#
_symmetry.space_group_name_H-M   'P 1'
#
loop_
_entity.id
_entity.type
_entity.pdbx_description
1 polymer ?
#
loop_
_entity_poly.entity_id
_entity_poly.type
_entity_poly.pdbx_seq_one_letter_code
_entity_poly.pdbx_strand_id
1 'polypeptide(L)'
;METLLKWLHTASEIIDKLFASKPELLQSWKSRWEQRLLSISQQLQQLQQSQQSQQPASATPQDAAQPGSSSLLPRGLLTTNLGVPLFVVCTHTEIIVAFRAVFDTQSKQFSELRLDFLQRCLRRVCLDHASSLAYFNTAKRGVAPSLTSNLLSLLFPSHYATPAPDVPLPSCPHAQFASRDELFIPAGADNAFLIDDLLVGTKLEAVTDFTAVFERPQVAAKVGSFLPREN
;
A
#
# COMPACT_ATOMS: atom_id res chain seq x y z
N MET A 1 13.14 -0.66 1.69
CA MET A 1 12.53 -1.99 1.85
C MET A 1 12.96 -2.68 3.13
N GLU A 2 14.25 -2.93 3.36
CA GLU A 2 14.74 -3.61 4.56
C GLU A 2 14.20 -3.03 5.88
N THR A 3 14.22 -1.71 6.03
CA THR A 3 13.67 -1.04 7.22
C THR A 3 12.17 -1.31 7.41
N LEU A 4 11.38 -1.35 6.33
CA LEU A 4 9.95 -1.68 6.40
C LEU A 4 9.74 -3.12 6.87
N LEU A 5 10.46 -4.08 6.28
CA LEU A 5 10.39 -5.49 6.66
C LEU A 5 10.82 -5.70 8.12
N LYS A 6 11.86 -4.98 8.56
CA LYS A 6 12.30 -4.98 9.97
C LYS A 6 11.18 -4.49 10.90
N TRP A 7 10.52 -3.38 10.58
CA TRP A 7 9.42 -2.87 11.41
C TRP A 7 8.21 -3.80 11.43
N LEU A 8 7.88 -4.45 10.30
CA LEU A 8 6.82 -5.47 10.26
C LEU A 8 7.17 -6.68 11.13
N HIS A 9 8.42 -7.14 11.09
CA HIS A 9 8.88 -8.22 11.96
C HIS A 9 8.79 -7.83 13.44
N THR A 10 9.29 -6.64 13.80
CA THR A 10 9.17 -6.11 15.17
C THR A 10 7.72 -6.01 15.62
N ALA A 11 6.81 -5.56 14.74
CA ALA A 11 5.38 -5.50 15.05
C ALA A 11 4.78 -6.88 15.30
N SER A 12 5.13 -7.88 14.49
CA SER A 12 4.72 -9.28 14.71
C SER A 12 5.20 -9.78 16.07
N GLU A 13 6.48 -9.59 16.41
CA GLU A 13 7.01 -10.01 17.72
C GLU A 13 6.30 -9.35 18.89
N ILE A 14 5.97 -8.05 18.78
CA ILE A 14 5.24 -7.33 19.83
C ILE A 14 3.85 -7.94 20.00
N ILE A 15 3.13 -8.19 18.89
CA ILE A 15 1.80 -8.81 18.93
C ILE A 15 1.89 -10.21 19.56
N ASP A 16 2.82 -11.05 19.12
CA ASP A 16 2.98 -12.40 19.65
C ASP A 16 3.29 -12.38 21.16
N LYS A 17 4.12 -11.44 21.63
CA LYS A 17 4.40 -11.25 23.07
C LYS A 17 3.18 -10.76 23.84
N LEU A 18 2.40 -9.83 23.29
CA LEU A 18 1.20 -9.30 23.93
C LEU A 18 0.11 -10.39 24.10
N PHE A 19 0.02 -11.31 23.15
CA PHE A 19 -0.98 -12.36 23.14
C PHE A 19 -0.45 -13.74 23.58
N ALA A 20 0.80 -13.85 24.04
CA ALA A 20 1.41 -15.10 24.47
C ALA A 20 0.56 -15.86 25.50
N SER A 21 -0.06 -15.13 26.44
CA SER A 21 -0.93 -15.71 27.48
C SER A 21 -2.38 -15.94 27.02
N LYS A 22 -2.79 -15.44 25.85
CA LYS A 22 -4.17 -15.47 25.34
C LYS A 22 -4.22 -15.68 23.81
N PRO A 23 -3.77 -16.85 23.31
CA PRO A 23 -3.73 -17.12 21.86
C PRO A 23 -5.11 -17.11 21.20
N GLU A 24 -6.16 -17.52 21.92
CA GLU A 24 -7.54 -17.48 21.43
C GLU A 24 -8.00 -16.05 21.11
N LEU A 25 -7.55 -15.06 21.90
CA LEU A 25 -7.87 -13.67 21.66
C LEU A 25 -7.20 -13.18 20.37
N LEU A 26 -5.93 -13.53 20.13
CA LEU A 26 -5.24 -13.20 18.89
C LEU A 26 -5.96 -13.82 17.67
N GLN A 27 -6.39 -15.08 17.77
CA GLN A 27 -7.17 -15.71 16.71
C GLN A 27 -8.50 -14.99 16.45
N SER A 28 -9.20 -14.57 17.51
CA SER A 28 -10.42 -13.78 17.36
C SER A 28 -10.16 -12.43 16.69
N TRP A 29 -9.02 -11.78 16.95
CA TRP A 29 -8.64 -10.52 16.31
C TRP A 29 -8.31 -10.73 14.82
N LYS A 30 -7.53 -11.76 14.50
CA LYS A 30 -7.23 -12.16 13.12
C LYS A 30 -8.49 -12.43 12.32
N SER A 31 -9.43 -13.21 12.87
CA SER A 31 -10.71 -13.53 12.23
C SER A 31 -11.61 -12.30 12.07
N ARG A 32 -11.71 -11.43 13.09
CA ARG A 32 -12.47 -10.17 12.97
C ARG A 32 -11.89 -9.24 11.92
N TRP A 33 -10.56 -9.16 11.83
CA TRP A 33 -9.89 -8.34 10.82
C TRP A 33 -10.12 -8.88 9.40
N GLU A 34 -10.03 -10.19 9.21
CA GLU A 34 -10.33 -10.86 7.94
C GLU A 34 -11.77 -10.61 7.49
N GLN A 35 -12.75 -10.78 8.39
CA GLN A 35 -14.16 -10.46 8.11
C GLN A 35 -14.36 -8.99 7.74
N ARG A 36 -13.67 -8.08 8.44
CA ARG A 36 -13.72 -6.65 8.11
C ARG A 36 -13.14 -6.38 6.73
N LEU A 37 -12.01 -6.97 6.39
CA LEU A 37 -11.39 -6.82 5.07
C LEU A 37 -12.24 -7.36 3.94
N LEU A 38 -12.95 -8.48 4.16
CA LEU A 38 -13.94 -8.96 3.22
C LEU A 38 -15.01 -7.90 2.95
N SER A 39 -15.59 -7.33 4.02
CA SER A 39 -16.63 -6.29 3.88
C SER A 39 -16.13 -5.07 3.11
N ILE A 40 -14.88 -4.65 3.35
CA ILE A 40 -14.25 -3.52 2.66
C ILE A 40 -14.04 -3.86 1.18
N SER A 41 -13.52 -5.06 0.89
CA SER A 41 -13.25 -5.50 -0.50
C SER A 41 -14.54 -5.56 -1.32
N GLN A 42 -15.62 -6.09 -0.74
CA GLN A 42 -16.94 -6.12 -1.38
C GLN A 42 -17.49 -4.71 -1.63
N GLN A 43 -17.36 -3.81 -0.65
CA GLN A 43 -17.79 -2.42 -0.79
C GLN A 43 -17.02 -1.69 -1.92
N LEU A 44 -15.70 -1.90 -2.00
CA LEU A 44 -14.88 -1.33 -3.06
C LEU A 44 -15.27 -1.85 -4.45
N GLN A 45 -15.55 -3.16 -4.57
CA GLN A 45 -16.03 -3.75 -5.82
C GLN A 45 -17.37 -3.17 -6.28
N GLN A 46 -18.32 -2.99 -5.35
CA GLN A 46 -19.63 -2.38 -5.66
C GLN A 46 -19.48 -0.93 -6.16
N LEU A 47 -18.57 -0.16 -5.56
CA LEU A 47 -18.29 1.21 -5.99
C LEU A 47 -17.63 1.29 -7.36
N GLN A 48 -16.81 0.32 -7.73
CA GLN A 48 -16.23 0.24 -9.08
C GLN A 48 -17.30 -0.07 -10.13
N GLN A 49 -18.24 -0.98 -9.83
CA GLN A 49 -19.34 -1.34 -10.72
C GLN A 49 -20.35 -0.19 -10.92
N SER A 50 -20.65 0.56 -9.88
CA SER A 50 -21.57 1.72 -9.97
C SER A 50 -20.99 2.87 -10.80
N GLN A 51 -19.66 3.05 -10.80
CA GLN A 51 -18.97 4.02 -11.65
C GLN A 51 -18.95 3.59 -13.13
N GLN A 52 -18.87 2.28 -13.42
CA GLN A 52 -18.89 1.77 -14.79
C GLN A 52 -20.29 1.73 -15.42
N SER A 53 -21.35 1.65 -14.62
CA SER A 53 -22.76 1.64 -15.08
C SER A 53 -23.24 2.94 -15.75
N GLN A 54 -22.38 3.95 -15.91
CA GLN A 54 -22.63 5.15 -16.72
C GLN A 54 -22.11 5.05 -18.18
N GLN A 55 -21.57 3.89 -18.61
CA GLN A 55 -21.20 3.61 -20.00
C GLN A 55 -21.90 2.34 -20.53
N PRO A 56 -22.33 2.28 -21.81
CA PRO A 56 -23.04 1.12 -22.34
C PRO A 56 -22.13 -0.12 -22.41
N ALA A 57 -22.68 -1.23 -21.92
CA ALA A 57 -21.98 -2.45 -21.55
C ALA A 57 -21.31 -3.20 -22.71
N SER A 58 -20.12 -3.74 -22.43
CA SER A 58 -19.67 -5.03 -22.98
C SER A 58 -19.36 -5.95 -21.80
N ALA A 59 -20.27 -6.89 -21.57
CA ALA A 59 -20.17 -7.86 -20.48
C ALA A 59 -19.08 -8.89 -20.80
N THR A 60 -18.12 -9.07 -19.88
CA THR A 60 -17.38 -10.33 -19.73
C THR A 60 -17.84 -11.00 -18.45
N PRO A 61 -18.07 -12.33 -18.44
CA PRO A 61 -18.56 -13.03 -17.27
C PRO A 61 -17.39 -13.21 -16.29
N GLN A 62 -17.41 -12.47 -15.17
CA GLN A 62 -16.60 -12.81 -14.01
C GLN A 62 -17.36 -13.83 -13.14
N ASP A 63 -16.63 -14.86 -12.74
CA ASP A 63 -17.08 -16.08 -12.07
C ASP A 63 -18.16 -15.86 -11.01
N ALA A 64 -19.27 -16.57 -11.20
CA ALA A 64 -20.31 -16.75 -10.20
C ALA A 64 -19.75 -17.59 -9.04
N ALA A 65 -19.53 -16.94 -7.89
CA ALA A 65 -19.30 -17.65 -6.64
C ALA A 65 -20.55 -18.46 -6.25
N GLN A 66 -20.37 -19.79 -6.16
CA GLN A 66 -21.36 -20.73 -5.64
C GLN A 66 -21.73 -20.39 -4.18
N PRO A 67 -23.01 -20.47 -3.76
CA PRO A 67 -23.42 -20.19 -2.40
C PRO A 67 -23.12 -21.40 -1.52
N GLY A 68 -22.01 -21.40 -0.76
CA GLY A 68 -21.78 -22.46 0.23
C GLY A 68 -20.36 -22.70 0.76
N SER A 69 -19.35 -21.88 0.45
CA SER A 69 -18.02 -22.06 1.05
C SER A 69 -17.45 -20.74 1.56
N SER A 70 -16.83 -20.81 2.73
CA SER A 70 -16.15 -19.74 3.46
C SER A 70 -15.55 -18.67 2.53
N SER A 71 -16.05 -17.44 2.65
CA SER A 71 -15.52 -16.22 2.05
C SER A 71 -13.99 -16.27 1.86
N LEU A 72 -13.52 -16.46 0.63
CA LEU A 72 -12.11 -16.38 0.32
C LEU A 72 -11.77 -14.93 -0.03
N LEU A 73 -10.81 -14.34 0.69
CA LEU A 73 -10.22 -13.06 0.29
C LEU A 73 -9.62 -13.17 -1.12
N PRO A 74 -9.53 -12.06 -1.88
CA PRO A 74 -8.82 -12.02 -3.14
C PRO A 74 -7.42 -12.65 -3.04
N ARG A 75 -6.99 -13.33 -4.11
CA ARG A 75 -5.72 -14.08 -4.10
C ARG A 75 -4.54 -13.19 -3.69
N GLY A 76 -3.83 -13.63 -2.66
CA GLY A 76 -2.65 -12.96 -2.14
C GLY A 76 -2.94 -11.85 -1.12
N LEU A 77 -4.19 -11.46 -0.90
CA LEU A 77 -4.57 -10.51 0.14
C LEU A 77 -4.51 -11.17 1.53
N LEU A 78 -3.85 -10.51 2.49
CA LEU A 78 -3.77 -10.94 3.89
C LEU A 78 -3.12 -12.34 4.07
N THR A 79 -2.05 -12.64 3.33
CA THR A 79 -1.26 -13.87 3.54
C THR A 79 -0.60 -13.90 4.92
N THR A 80 -0.25 -12.74 5.47
CA THR A 80 0.33 -12.56 6.80
C THR A 80 -0.61 -11.73 7.67
N ASN A 81 -1.53 -12.40 8.37
CA ASN A 81 -2.53 -11.75 9.21
C ASN A 81 -1.97 -11.43 10.60
N LEU A 82 -1.71 -10.14 10.88
CA LEU A 82 -1.34 -9.63 12.22
C LEU A 82 -2.55 -9.35 13.12
N GLY A 83 -3.78 -9.38 12.58
CA GLY A 83 -5.02 -9.13 13.32
C GLY A 83 -5.31 -7.65 13.62
N VAL A 84 -4.55 -6.73 13.01
CA VAL A 84 -4.70 -5.28 13.15
C VAL A 84 -4.55 -4.58 11.80
N PRO A 85 -5.24 -3.45 11.57
CA PRO A 85 -5.04 -2.64 10.38
C PRO A 85 -3.63 -2.01 10.37
N LEU A 86 -2.99 -2.02 9.20
CA LEU A 86 -1.67 -1.42 8.98
C LEU A 86 -1.73 -0.35 7.88
N PHE A 87 -0.82 0.62 7.98
CA PHE A 87 -0.65 1.69 7.01
C PHE A 87 0.83 1.84 6.67
N VAL A 88 1.16 1.80 5.40
CA VAL A 88 2.49 2.11 4.88
C VAL A 88 2.42 3.48 4.22
N VAL A 89 3.12 4.45 4.81
CA VAL A 89 3.14 5.83 4.30
C VAL A 89 4.57 6.17 3.90
N CYS A 90 4.79 6.40 2.61
CA CYS A 90 6.04 6.92 2.09
C CYS A 90 5.94 8.45 2.09
N THR A 91 6.74 9.12 2.91
CA THR A 91 6.78 10.58 3.01
C THR A 91 7.86 11.17 2.11
N HIS A 92 7.79 12.48 1.87
CA HIS A 92 8.79 13.23 1.08
C HIS A 92 8.91 12.77 -0.38
N THR A 93 7.80 12.33 -0.97
CA THR A 93 7.76 11.81 -2.33
C THR A 93 7.93 12.88 -3.41
N GLU A 94 7.93 14.17 -3.05
CA GLU A 94 8.37 15.27 -3.93
C GLU A 94 9.80 15.06 -4.47
N ILE A 95 10.65 14.36 -3.71
CA ILE A 95 12.02 14.02 -4.10
C ILE A 95 12.02 13.16 -5.37
N ILE A 96 11.00 12.32 -5.59
CA ILE A 96 10.87 11.50 -6.81
C ILE A 96 10.82 12.38 -8.05
N VAL A 97 10.04 13.47 -8.01
CA VAL A 97 9.91 14.41 -9.12
C VAL A 97 11.21 15.18 -9.34
N ALA A 98 11.84 15.65 -8.26
CA ALA A 98 13.12 16.36 -8.33
C ALA A 98 14.24 15.48 -8.91
N PHE A 99 14.33 14.21 -8.47
CA PHE A 99 15.30 13.25 -9.00
C PHE A 99 15.06 12.96 -10.49
N ARG A 100 13.80 12.81 -10.93
CA ARG A 100 13.49 12.64 -12.35
C ARG A 100 14.05 13.79 -13.19
N ALA A 101 13.79 15.03 -12.79
CA ALA A 101 14.22 16.22 -13.53
C ALA A 101 15.75 16.34 -13.65
N VAL A 102 16.50 15.98 -12.60
CA VAL A 102 17.97 16.07 -12.60
C VAL A 102 18.60 14.98 -13.48
N PHE A 103 18.12 13.74 -13.38
CA PHE A 103 18.73 12.59 -14.05
C PHE A 103 18.30 12.39 -15.51
N ASP A 104 17.18 12.99 -15.94
CA ASP A 104 16.73 12.97 -17.35
C ASP A 104 17.76 13.65 -18.28
N THR A 105 18.53 14.60 -17.76
CA THR A 105 19.60 15.29 -18.53
C THR A 105 20.90 14.50 -18.67
N GLN A 106 21.07 13.42 -17.89
CA GLN A 106 22.34 12.70 -17.73
C GLN A 106 22.17 11.20 -18.07
N SER A 107 21.43 10.85 -19.12
CA SER A 107 21.41 9.53 -19.81
C SER A 107 21.30 8.20 -19.03
N LYS A 108 21.34 8.12 -17.70
CA LYS A 108 21.28 6.86 -16.92
C LYS A 108 21.06 7.19 -15.43
N GLN A 109 19.88 6.89 -14.87
CA GLN A 109 19.73 5.92 -13.77
C GLN A 109 18.35 5.94 -13.09
N PHE A 110 17.51 6.96 -13.18
CA PHE A 110 16.16 6.90 -12.56
C PHE A 110 15.06 6.74 -13.62
N SER A 111 14.96 5.52 -14.16
CA SER A 111 13.97 5.16 -15.18
C SER A 111 12.60 4.91 -14.54
N GLU A 112 11.52 5.20 -15.28
CA GLU A 112 10.13 4.84 -14.92
C GLU A 112 10.01 3.37 -14.47
N LEU A 113 10.76 2.46 -15.09
CA LEU A 113 10.78 1.04 -14.71
C LEU A 113 11.26 0.79 -13.26
N ARG A 114 12.20 1.61 -12.74
CA ARG A 114 12.63 1.47 -11.33
C ARG A 114 11.52 1.95 -10.38
N LEU A 115 10.75 2.96 -10.77
CA LEU A 115 9.59 3.42 -9.99
C LEU A 115 8.46 2.38 -9.99
N ASP A 116 8.17 1.79 -11.15
CA ASP A 116 7.24 0.66 -11.24
C ASP A 116 7.70 -0.50 -10.36
N PHE A 117 8.99 -0.81 -10.35
CA PHE A 117 9.56 -1.84 -9.49
C PHE A 117 9.46 -1.51 -8.00
N LEU A 118 9.72 -0.26 -7.60
CA LEU A 118 9.52 0.20 -6.22
C LEU A 118 8.05 0.06 -5.80
N GLN A 119 7.13 0.51 -6.67
CA GLN A 119 5.70 0.44 -6.42
C GLN A 119 5.22 -1.02 -6.35
N ARG A 120 5.71 -1.91 -7.23
CA ARG A 120 5.46 -3.36 -7.16
C ARG A 120 5.91 -3.95 -5.82
N CYS A 121 7.13 -3.63 -5.38
CA CYS A 121 7.69 -4.13 -4.12
C CYS A 121 6.86 -3.68 -2.91
N LEU A 122 6.52 -2.39 -2.83
CA LEU A 122 5.73 -1.84 -1.73
C LEU A 122 4.30 -2.39 -1.73
N ARG A 123 3.64 -2.40 -2.88
CA ARG A 123 2.28 -2.94 -3.02
C ARG A 123 2.21 -4.42 -2.68
N ARG A 124 3.25 -5.20 -3.00
CA ARG A 124 3.31 -6.63 -2.62
C ARG A 124 3.32 -6.82 -1.10
N VAL A 125 4.19 -6.08 -0.40
CA VAL A 125 4.22 -6.10 1.07
C VAL A 125 2.89 -5.68 1.65
N CYS A 126 2.25 -4.66 1.06
CA CYS A 126 0.95 -4.19 1.50
C CYS A 126 -0.17 -5.19 1.24
N LEU A 127 -0.15 -5.90 0.12
CA LEU A 127 -1.10 -6.96 -0.20
C LEU A 127 -1.00 -8.10 0.82
N ASP A 128 0.22 -8.54 1.12
CA ASP A 128 0.47 -9.64 2.06
C ASP A 128 -0.07 -9.35 3.47
N HIS A 129 -0.05 -8.10 3.93
CA HIS A 129 -0.55 -7.70 5.25
C HIS A 129 -1.91 -6.99 5.21
N ALA A 130 -2.52 -6.88 4.02
CA ALA A 130 -3.70 -6.07 3.75
C ALA A 130 -3.64 -4.65 4.36
N SER A 131 -2.51 -3.97 4.13
CA SER A 131 -2.29 -2.59 4.59
C SER A 131 -2.64 -1.58 3.50
N SER A 132 -3.06 -0.38 3.90
CA SER A 132 -3.19 0.76 2.98
C SER A 132 -1.81 1.32 2.63
N LEU A 133 -1.60 1.73 1.38
CA LEU A 133 -0.37 2.39 0.90
C LEU A 133 -0.66 3.85 0.55
N ALA A 134 0.19 4.77 1.02
CA ALA A 134 0.11 6.18 0.65
C ALA A 134 1.48 6.74 0.29
N TYR A 135 1.57 7.46 -0.82
CA TYR A 135 2.69 8.35 -1.13
C TYR A 135 2.27 9.78 -0.77
N PHE A 136 2.98 10.34 0.20
CA PHE A 136 2.66 11.63 0.78
C PHE A 136 3.69 12.66 0.31
N ASN A 137 3.30 13.45 -0.68
CA ASN A 137 4.06 14.62 -1.13
C ASN A 137 3.81 15.75 -0.13
N THR A 138 4.87 16.18 0.55
CA THR A 138 4.76 17.15 1.66
C THR A 138 4.39 18.55 1.18
N ALA A 139 4.68 18.86 -0.10
CA ALA A 139 4.36 20.13 -0.73
C ALA A 139 2.91 20.19 -1.22
N LYS A 140 2.40 19.11 -1.81
CA LYS A 140 1.03 19.05 -2.38
C LYS A 140 -0.04 18.68 -1.35
N ARG A 141 0.23 17.68 -0.50
CA ARG A 141 -0.68 17.15 0.54
C ARG A 141 -2.07 16.71 0.05
N GLY A 142 -2.22 16.39 -1.24
CA GLY A 142 -3.50 16.00 -1.85
C GLY A 142 -4.04 14.66 -1.32
N VAL A 143 -3.16 13.76 -0.88
CA VAL A 143 -3.53 12.46 -0.31
C VAL A 143 -4.01 12.55 1.15
N ALA A 144 -3.74 13.65 1.87
CA ALA A 144 -4.02 13.79 3.29
C ALA A 144 -5.50 13.52 3.68
N PRO A 145 -6.50 14.07 2.96
CA PRO A 145 -7.91 13.82 3.28
C PRO A 145 -8.30 12.35 3.09
N SER A 146 -7.82 11.72 2.02
CA SER A 146 -8.09 10.31 1.70
C SER A 146 -7.48 9.36 2.74
N LEU A 147 -6.22 9.61 3.13
CA LEU A 147 -5.55 8.85 4.18
C LEU A 147 -6.26 9.00 5.53
N THR A 148 -6.63 10.22 5.90
CA THR A 148 -7.33 10.50 7.16
C THR A 148 -8.71 9.84 7.20
N SER A 149 -9.48 9.97 6.11
CA SER A 149 -10.79 9.32 5.99
C SER A 149 -10.68 7.80 6.09
N ASN A 150 -9.71 7.19 5.40
CA ASN A 150 -9.49 5.74 5.46
C ASN A 150 -9.07 5.28 6.87
N LEU A 151 -8.20 6.04 7.53
CA LEU A 151 -7.79 5.74 8.90
C LEU A 151 -9.00 5.76 9.85
N LEU A 152 -9.83 6.80 9.77
CA LEU A 152 -11.02 6.93 10.59
C LEU A 152 -12.05 5.84 10.30
N SER A 153 -12.23 5.43 9.04
CA SER A 153 -13.17 4.36 8.69
C SER A 153 -12.72 2.96 9.10
N LEU A 154 -11.42 2.76 9.26
CA LEU A 154 -10.84 1.53 9.80
C LEU A 154 -10.89 1.48 11.34
N LEU A 155 -10.60 2.60 12.01
CA LEU A 155 -10.60 2.68 13.47
C LEU A 155 -12.01 2.80 14.07
N PHE A 156 -12.92 3.47 13.38
CA PHE A 156 -14.27 3.76 13.87
C PHE A 156 -15.36 3.37 12.85
N PRO A 157 -15.50 2.08 12.50
CA PRO A 157 -16.44 1.64 11.47
C PRO A 157 -17.90 2.07 11.74
N SER A 158 -18.35 2.07 12.98
CA SER A 158 -19.72 2.49 13.34
C SER A 158 -20.05 3.94 13.00
N HIS A 159 -19.04 4.81 12.91
CA HIS A 159 -19.21 6.24 12.64
C HIS A 159 -18.92 6.61 11.18
N TYR A 160 -18.23 5.73 10.45
CA TYR A 160 -17.67 6.05 9.13
C TYR A 160 -17.88 4.94 8.08
N ALA A 161 -18.50 3.80 8.39
CA ALA A 161 -18.75 2.70 7.45
C ALA A 161 -20.21 2.63 6.94
N THR A 162 -21.14 3.35 7.55
CA THR A 162 -22.54 3.43 7.10
C THR A 162 -22.81 4.77 6.42
N PRO A 163 -23.40 4.80 5.21
CA PRO A 163 -23.93 6.04 4.67
C PRO A 163 -25.15 6.41 5.52
N ALA A 164 -25.00 7.37 6.43
CA ALA A 164 -26.13 8.18 6.82
C ALA A 164 -26.55 8.98 5.56
N PRO A 165 -27.83 9.00 5.18
CA PRO A 165 -28.31 9.63 3.94
C PRO A 165 -27.97 11.13 3.83
N ASP A 166 -27.66 11.79 4.96
CA ASP A 166 -27.58 13.24 5.05
C ASP A 166 -26.16 13.77 5.33
N VAL A 167 -25.15 12.90 5.36
CA VAL A 167 -23.74 13.32 5.55
C VAL A 167 -22.97 12.93 4.30
N PRO A 168 -22.42 13.89 3.54
CA PRO A 168 -21.42 13.60 2.50
C PRO A 168 -20.20 13.01 3.22
N LEU A 169 -20.19 11.69 3.38
CA LEU A 169 -19.01 10.97 3.82
C LEU A 169 -17.91 11.26 2.79
N PRO A 170 -16.64 11.43 3.19
CA PRO A 170 -15.57 11.46 2.21
C PRO A 170 -15.70 10.18 1.39
N SER A 171 -15.94 10.33 0.09
CA SER A 171 -16.07 9.24 -0.86
C SER A 171 -15.02 8.19 -0.52
N CYS A 172 -15.41 6.92 -0.38
CA CYS A 172 -14.46 5.84 -0.13
C CYS A 172 -13.24 6.08 -1.05
N PRO A 173 -12.05 6.30 -0.47
CA PRO A 173 -10.99 6.95 -1.22
C PRO A 173 -10.65 6.09 -2.43
N HIS A 174 -10.89 6.64 -3.62
CA HIS A 174 -10.68 5.93 -4.86
C HIS A 174 -9.22 5.56 -4.95
N ALA A 175 -8.95 4.29 -5.25
CA ALA A 175 -7.58 3.83 -5.39
C ALA A 175 -6.95 4.56 -6.59
N GLN A 176 -5.89 5.30 -6.31
CA GLN A 176 -5.11 5.99 -7.32
C GLN A 176 -3.87 5.14 -7.56
N PHE A 177 -3.72 4.58 -8.76
CA PHE A 177 -2.59 3.73 -9.13
C PHE A 177 -1.57 4.43 -10.03
N ALA A 178 -2.00 5.48 -10.74
CA ALA A 178 -1.26 6.10 -11.84
C ALA A 178 -0.24 7.15 -11.39
N SER A 179 -0.46 7.80 -10.24
CA SER A 179 0.37 8.92 -9.80
C SER A 179 1.59 8.43 -9.04
N ARG A 180 2.75 9.04 -9.33
CA ARG A 180 4.08 8.57 -8.88
C ARG A 180 4.57 9.23 -7.61
N ASP A 181 4.14 10.47 -7.36
CA ASP A 181 4.51 11.23 -6.17
C ASP A 181 3.34 11.39 -5.19
N GLU A 182 2.10 11.20 -5.62
CA GLU A 182 0.92 11.17 -4.76
C GLU A 182 0.03 9.99 -5.11
N LEU A 183 0.03 8.96 -4.27
CA LEU A 183 -0.62 7.68 -4.50
C LEU A 183 -1.42 7.35 -3.25
N PHE A 184 -2.61 6.81 -3.43
CA PHE A 184 -3.36 6.25 -2.31
C PHE A 184 -4.05 4.96 -2.74
N ILE A 185 -3.72 3.87 -2.06
CA ILE A 185 -4.30 2.54 -2.29
C ILE A 185 -4.84 2.06 -0.93
N PRO A 186 -6.17 2.04 -0.72
CA PRO A 186 -6.73 1.52 0.51
C PRO A 186 -6.57 0.00 0.57
N ALA A 187 -6.50 -0.55 1.79
CA ALA A 187 -6.53 -1.98 2.04
C ALA A 187 -7.72 -2.65 1.32
N GLY A 188 -7.45 -3.74 0.59
CA GLY A 188 -8.46 -4.49 -0.17
C GLY A 188 -8.75 -3.97 -1.58
N ALA A 189 -8.24 -2.80 -1.99
CA ALA A 189 -8.38 -2.33 -3.37
C ALA A 189 -7.39 -2.95 -4.36
N ASP A 190 -6.29 -3.51 -3.85
CA ASP A 190 -5.20 -4.04 -4.65
C ASP A 190 -5.33 -5.56 -4.88
N ASN A 191 -4.67 -6.08 -5.91
CA ASN A 191 -4.56 -7.53 -6.15
C ASN A 191 -3.26 -7.88 -6.89
N ALA A 192 -2.89 -9.16 -6.84
CA ALA A 192 -1.64 -9.64 -7.43
C ALA A 192 -1.52 -9.33 -8.94
N PHE A 193 -2.62 -9.41 -9.70
CA PHE A 193 -2.60 -9.13 -11.13
C PHE A 193 -2.26 -7.66 -11.42
N LEU A 194 -2.91 -6.71 -10.75
CA LEU A 194 -2.62 -5.27 -10.91
C LEU A 194 -1.21 -4.89 -10.47
N ILE A 195 -0.62 -5.65 -9.54
CA ILE A 195 0.74 -5.44 -9.06
C ILE A 195 1.75 -5.97 -10.07
N ASP A 196 1.52 -7.18 -10.59
CA ASP A 196 2.43 -7.82 -11.53
C ASP A 196 2.40 -7.14 -12.91
N ASP A 197 1.24 -6.64 -13.35
CA ASP A 197 1.04 -5.90 -14.60
C ASP A 197 1.96 -4.67 -14.74
N LEU A 198 2.39 -4.07 -13.62
CA LEU A 198 3.35 -2.94 -13.62
C LEU A 198 4.66 -3.25 -14.37
N LEU A 199 5.07 -4.52 -14.42
CA LEU A 199 6.37 -4.93 -14.96
C LEU A 199 6.29 -6.02 -16.02
N VAL A 200 5.10 -6.44 -16.44
CA VAL A 200 4.93 -7.48 -17.47
C VAL A 200 5.66 -7.08 -18.75
N GLY A 201 6.46 -7.99 -19.31
CA GLY A 201 7.23 -7.76 -20.52
C GLY A 201 8.46 -6.86 -20.35
N THR A 202 8.80 -6.48 -19.12
CA THR A 202 9.96 -5.63 -18.82
C THR A 202 11.15 -6.46 -18.35
N LYS A 203 12.36 -5.88 -18.41
CA LYS A 203 13.59 -6.53 -17.90
C LYS A 203 13.57 -6.78 -16.38
N LEU A 204 12.66 -6.13 -15.65
CA LEU A 204 12.53 -6.25 -14.20
C LEU A 204 11.42 -7.22 -13.79
N GLU A 205 10.72 -7.85 -14.73
CA GLU A 205 9.60 -8.76 -14.46
C GLU A 205 9.99 -9.92 -13.53
N ALA A 206 11.14 -10.54 -13.79
CA ALA A 206 11.66 -11.67 -13.02
C ALA A 206 12.52 -11.26 -11.81
N VAL A 207 12.77 -9.96 -11.63
CA VAL A 207 13.60 -9.47 -10.52
C VAL A 207 12.74 -9.38 -9.27
N THR A 208 13.22 -9.92 -8.17
CA THR A 208 12.54 -9.90 -6.86
C THR A 208 13.38 -9.24 -5.77
N ASP A 209 14.70 -9.27 -5.92
CA ASP A 209 15.63 -8.64 -4.98
C ASP A 209 15.66 -7.13 -5.18
N PHE A 210 15.28 -6.40 -4.13
CA PHE A 210 15.29 -4.94 -4.13
C PHE A 210 16.70 -4.36 -4.29
N THR A 211 17.72 -5.03 -3.74
CA THR A 211 19.10 -4.55 -3.76
C THR A 211 19.76 -4.70 -5.13
N ALA A 212 19.26 -5.62 -5.95
CA ALA A 212 19.68 -5.74 -7.35
C ALA A 212 19.24 -4.53 -8.20
N VAL A 213 18.16 -3.85 -7.81
CA VAL A 213 17.63 -2.67 -8.53
C VAL A 213 18.03 -1.38 -7.86
N PHE A 214 18.20 -1.31 -6.55
CA PHE A 214 18.52 -0.08 -5.82
C PHE A 214 19.78 -0.23 -4.97
N GLU A 215 20.78 0.57 -5.31
CA GLU A 215 22.00 0.71 -4.51
C GLU A 215 21.76 1.68 -3.35
N ARG A 216 22.34 1.38 -2.18
CA ARG A 216 22.33 2.33 -1.07
C ARG A 216 23.16 3.56 -1.47
N PRO A 217 22.64 4.79 -1.26
CA PRO A 217 23.45 5.98 -1.41
C PRO A 217 24.70 5.86 -0.54
N GLN A 218 25.87 6.02 -1.16
CA GLN A 218 27.12 6.07 -0.41
C GLN A 218 27.05 7.29 0.49
N VAL A 219 27.09 7.09 1.81
CA VAL A 219 27.23 8.21 2.75
C VAL A 219 28.57 8.83 2.43
N ALA A 220 28.60 10.08 1.95
CA ALA A 220 29.84 10.80 1.74
C ALA A 220 30.62 10.77 3.06
N ALA A 221 31.72 10.01 3.08
CA ALA A 221 32.63 9.98 4.22
C ALA A 221 33.02 11.44 4.49
N LYS A 222 32.67 11.93 5.68
CA LYS A 222 32.90 13.33 6.05
C LYS A 222 34.34 13.72 5.75
N VAL A 223 34.44 14.82 5.00
CA VAL A 223 35.63 15.65 4.77
C VAL A 223 36.40 15.83 6.08
N GLY A 224 37.72 15.77 5.95
CA GLY A 224 38.70 15.62 7.02
C GLY A 224 38.60 16.61 8.18
N SER A 225 39.18 16.15 9.29
CA SER A 225 39.61 16.89 10.46
C SER A 225 40.04 18.33 10.17
N PHE A 226 39.19 19.30 10.49
CA PHE A 226 39.64 20.64 10.85
C PHE A 226 40.03 20.62 12.33
N LEU A 227 41.26 20.23 12.62
CA LEU A 227 41.92 20.67 13.85
C LEU A 227 42.51 22.06 13.59
N PRO A 228 42.28 23.06 14.44
CA PRO A 228 42.99 24.32 14.34
C PRO A 228 44.46 24.07 14.71
N ARG A 229 45.39 24.53 13.87
CA ARG A 229 46.80 24.68 14.27
C ARG A 229 46.87 25.84 15.25
N GLU A 230 47.11 25.54 16.52
CA GLU A 230 47.61 26.53 17.47
C GLU A 230 49.06 26.87 17.07
N ASN A 231 49.31 28.16 16.82
CA ASN A 231 50.63 28.78 16.82
C ASN A 231 50.57 29.93 17.82
#